data_AF-A0A7S2YAL5-F1
#
_entry.id   AF-A0A7S2YAL5-F1
#
_cell.length_a   1.000
_cell.length_b   1.000
_cell.length_c   1.000
_cell.angle_alpha   90.00
_cell.angle_beta   90.00
_cell.angle_gamma   90.00
#
_symmetry.space_group_name_H-M   'P 1'
#
loop_
_entity.id
_entity.type
_entity.pdbx_description
1 polymer ?
#
loop_
_entity_poly.entity_id
_entity_poly.type
_entity_poly.pdbx_seq_one_letter_code
_entity_poly.pdbx_strand_id
1 'polypeptide(L)'
;KRAVLFGVARTARNTLQQAILADPLVRPHALGLTHLWETWSHGEERHWIPTMRQVEPPLLTSAAHRSTVRKLAYLSLLNYADLLLSGCTCGTYHRDTLLDRKAVGNLFDIDVGDNYCCWCIQEESSGDQAQIEPEADTTRLALVAYIDAANLDGSDPTVWFKMATTARRLDELLCSESGGIRRYQRLEKHALESAQACWLARRQPPNHLIARAWKEWQQLNGAEVPTTRKT
;
A
#
# COMPACT_ATOMS: atom_id res chain seq x y z
N LYS A 1 1.65 -26.71 -7.85
CA LYS A 1 0.68 -25.86 -7.11
C LYS A 1 1.26 -24.47 -6.79
N ARG A 2 2.41 -24.35 -6.10
CA ARG A 2 3.05 -23.05 -5.79
C ARG A 2 3.38 -22.19 -7.03
N ALA A 3 4.07 -22.77 -8.03
CA ALA A 3 4.38 -22.06 -9.28
C ALA A 3 3.13 -21.49 -9.99
N VAL A 4 2.02 -22.23 -9.97
CA VAL A 4 0.74 -21.77 -10.54
C VAL A 4 0.20 -20.57 -9.78
N LEU A 5 0.26 -20.58 -8.44
CA LEU A 5 -0.23 -19.47 -7.62
C LEU A 5 0.63 -18.21 -7.77
N PHE A 6 1.96 -18.35 -7.88
CA PHE A 6 2.83 -17.23 -8.21
C PHE A 6 2.51 -16.67 -9.61
N GLY A 7 2.28 -17.54 -10.59
CA GLY A 7 1.85 -17.14 -11.94
C GLY A 7 0.52 -16.35 -11.90
N VAL A 8 -0.45 -16.81 -11.12
CA VAL A 8 -1.74 -16.12 -10.93
C VAL A 8 -1.57 -14.77 -10.25
N ALA A 9 -0.83 -14.70 -9.13
CA ALA A 9 -0.60 -13.45 -8.41
C ALA A 9 0.12 -12.41 -9.29
N ARG A 10 1.16 -12.83 -10.02
CA ARG A 10 1.88 -11.99 -10.98
C ARG A 10 0.97 -11.49 -12.09
N THR A 11 0.17 -12.39 -12.67
CA THR A 11 -0.78 -12.03 -13.74
C THR A 11 -1.81 -11.03 -13.22
N ALA A 12 -2.35 -11.25 -12.02
CA ALA A 12 -3.30 -10.34 -11.39
C ALA A 12 -2.71 -8.96 -11.15
N ARG A 13 -1.48 -8.89 -10.61
CA ARG A 13 -0.77 -7.63 -10.40
C ARG A 13 -0.56 -6.90 -11.70
N ASN A 14 0.03 -7.57 -12.70
CA ASN A 14 0.30 -6.97 -14.00
C ASN A 14 -1.00 -6.48 -14.65
N THR A 15 -2.08 -7.25 -14.57
CA THR A 15 -3.38 -6.90 -15.15
C THR A 15 -3.96 -5.65 -14.47
N LEU A 16 -4.01 -5.60 -13.13
CA LEU A 16 -4.54 -4.44 -12.41
C LEU A 16 -3.69 -3.20 -12.63
N GLN A 17 -2.37 -3.35 -12.57
CA GLN A 17 -1.45 -2.26 -12.78
C GLN A 17 -1.55 -1.71 -14.20
N GLN A 18 -1.64 -2.59 -15.21
CA GLN A 18 -1.87 -2.16 -16.58
C GLN A 18 -3.22 -1.48 -16.74
N ALA A 19 -4.28 -2.01 -16.12
CA ALA A 19 -5.59 -1.40 -16.16
C ALA A 19 -5.58 0.02 -15.55
N ILE A 20 -4.91 0.22 -14.41
CA ILE A 20 -4.82 1.53 -13.75
C ILE A 20 -3.98 2.53 -14.54
N LEU A 21 -2.82 2.10 -15.05
CA LEU A 21 -1.87 2.99 -15.72
C LEU A 21 -2.20 3.24 -17.19
N ALA A 22 -2.87 2.30 -17.87
CA ALA A 22 -3.31 2.46 -19.26
C ALA A 22 -4.63 3.22 -19.38
N ASP A 23 -5.53 3.06 -18.41
CA ASP A 23 -6.85 3.65 -18.49
C ASP A 23 -6.76 5.17 -18.35
N PRO A 24 -7.07 5.94 -19.41
CA PRO A 24 -6.95 7.38 -19.37
C PRO A 24 -7.97 8.02 -18.41
N LEU A 25 -9.02 7.31 -18.01
CA LEU A 25 -9.98 7.78 -17.00
C LEU A 25 -9.45 7.61 -15.58
N VAL A 26 -8.65 6.57 -15.32
CA VAL A 26 -8.16 6.24 -13.97
C VAL A 26 -6.80 6.87 -13.69
N ARG A 27 -5.88 6.84 -14.66
CA ARG A 27 -4.51 7.35 -14.51
C ARG A 27 -4.41 8.77 -13.93
N PRO A 28 -5.24 9.76 -14.35
CA PRO A 28 -5.19 11.11 -13.78
C PRO A 28 -5.50 11.19 -12.29
N HIS A 29 -6.09 10.13 -11.72
CA HIS A 29 -6.42 10.00 -10.31
C HIS A 29 -5.36 9.23 -9.50
N ALA A 30 -4.34 8.67 -10.17
CA ALA A 30 -3.28 7.84 -9.60
C ALA A 30 -1.91 8.53 -9.75
N LEU A 31 -1.83 9.82 -9.42
CA LEU A 31 -0.67 10.66 -9.73
C LEU A 31 0.59 10.19 -8.99
N GLY A 32 0.47 9.91 -7.69
CA GLY A 32 1.59 9.41 -6.90
C GLY A 32 2.09 8.08 -7.45
N LEU A 33 1.16 7.17 -7.76
CA LEU A 33 1.48 5.85 -8.28
C LEU A 33 2.14 5.95 -9.65
N THR A 34 1.61 6.79 -10.54
CA THR A 34 2.16 7.04 -11.88
C THR A 34 3.57 7.64 -11.79
N HIS A 35 3.79 8.62 -10.91
CA HIS A 35 5.11 9.22 -10.74
C HIS A 35 6.12 8.23 -10.17
N LEU A 36 5.73 7.47 -9.13
CA LEU A 36 6.60 6.42 -8.57
C LEU A 36 6.95 5.39 -9.64
N TRP A 37 5.99 5.04 -10.49
CA TRP A 37 6.19 4.16 -11.62
C TRP A 37 7.22 4.69 -12.62
N GLU A 38 7.04 5.93 -13.08
CA GLU A 38 7.91 6.57 -14.06
C GLU A 38 9.34 6.71 -13.53
N THR A 39 9.50 7.11 -12.27
CA THR A 39 10.83 7.22 -11.65
C THR A 39 11.57 5.88 -11.56
N TRP A 40 10.87 4.78 -11.27
CA TRP A 40 11.47 3.45 -11.25
C TRP A 40 11.78 2.90 -12.64
N SER A 41 10.98 3.28 -13.63
CA SER A 41 11.16 2.88 -15.03
C SER A 41 12.44 3.43 -15.65
N HIS A 42 12.95 4.56 -15.13
CA HIS A 42 14.17 5.21 -15.64
C HIS A 42 15.46 4.73 -14.96
N GLY A 43 15.38 4.00 -13.85
CA GLY A 43 16.54 3.66 -13.02
C GLY A 43 17.27 2.37 -13.37
N GLU A 44 16.57 1.37 -13.93
CA GLU A 44 17.14 0.05 -14.27
C GLU A 44 16.36 -0.56 -15.44
N GLU A 45 16.99 -1.50 -16.15
CA GLU A 45 16.51 -2.40 -17.21
C GLU A 45 15.24 -3.22 -16.84
N ARG A 46 14.17 -2.57 -16.41
CA ARG A 46 12.87 -3.19 -16.12
C ARG A 46 12.04 -3.25 -17.41
N HIS A 47 12.47 -4.12 -18.33
CA HIS A 47 11.93 -4.35 -19.67
C HIS A 47 10.46 -4.82 -19.74
N TRP A 48 9.83 -5.07 -18.60
CA TRP A 48 8.46 -5.58 -18.52
C TRP A 48 7.39 -4.47 -18.53
N ILE A 49 7.79 -3.22 -18.75
CA ILE A 49 6.87 -2.08 -18.87
C ILE A 49 6.34 -2.04 -20.31
N PRO A 50 5.05 -2.33 -20.55
CA PRO A 50 4.47 -2.10 -21.87
C PRO A 50 4.59 -0.61 -22.17
N THR A 51 5.11 -0.25 -23.33
CA THR A 51 5.09 1.13 -23.82
C THR A 51 3.62 1.51 -24.04
N MET A 52 2.98 2.03 -22.99
CA MET A 52 1.56 2.35 -23.05
C MET A 52 1.39 3.59 -23.90
N ARG A 53 0.72 3.42 -25.04
CA ARG A 53 0.31 4.54 -25.88
C ARG A 53 -0.61 5.42 -25.04
N GLN A 54 -0.15 6.62 -24.71
CA GLN A 54 -0.96 7.57 -23.95
C GLN A 54 -2.12 8.01 -24.84
N VAL A 55 -3.33 7.58 -24.48
CA VAL A 55 -4.56 8.06 -25.08
C VAL A 55 -5.02 9.25 -24.24
N GLU A 56 -5.35 10.37 -24.90
CA GLU A 56 -5.91 11.51 -24.17
C GLU A 56 -7.25 11.11 -23.50
N PRO A 57 -7.47 11.50 -22.24
CA PRO A 57 -8.73 11.22 -21.58
C PRO A 57 -9.89 11.91 -22.29
N PRO A 58 -11.03 11.23 -22.49
CA PRO A 58 -12.21 11.87 -23.04
C PRO A 58 -12.68 12.98 -22.08
N LEU A 59 -13.16 14.09 -22.64
CA LEU A 59 -13.68 15.20 -21.85
C LEU A 59 -15.00 14.81 -21.18
N LEU A 60 -14.97 14.60 -19.86
CA LEU A 60 -16.16 14.30 -19.07
C LEU A 60 -16.90 15.58 -18.69
N THR A 61 -17.97 15.91 -19.42
CA THR A 61 -18.77 17.12 -19.18
C THR A 61 -19.78 16.97 -18.04
N SER A 62 -20.26 15.75 -17.78
CA SER A 62 -21.26 15.48 -16.73
C SER A 62 -20.64 15.28 -15.35
N ALA A 63 -21.19 15.97 -14.34
CA ALA A 63 -20.81 15.77 -12.94
C ALA A 63 -21.04 14.33 -12.46
N ALA A 64 -22.10 13.66 -12.94
CA ALA A 64 -22.38 12.27 -12.60
C ALA A 64 -21.29 11.33 -13.13
N HIS A 65 -20.89 11.48 -14.39
CA HIS A 65 -19.80 10.67 -14.97
C HIS A 65 -18.47 10.90 -14.24
N ARG A 66 -18.13 12.15 -13.91
CA ARG A 66 -16.93 12.47 -13.11
C ARG A 66 -16.96 11.80 -11.74
N SER A 67 -18.11 11.79 -11.06
CA SER A 67 -18.28 11.10 -9.79
C SER A 67 -18.08 9.59 -9.92
N THR A 68 -18.66 8.97 -10.96
CA THR A 68 -18.50 7.53 -11.23
C THR A 68 -17.04 7.17 -11.51
N VAL A 69 -16.36 7.92 -12.37
CA VAL A 69 -14.94 7.69 -12.69
C VAL A 69 -14.06 7.83 -11.45
N ARG A 70 -14.30 8.85 -10.62
CA ARG A 70 -13.59 9.02 -9.34
C ARG A 70 -13.77 7.81 -8.41
N LYS A 71 -14.98 7.25 -8.33
CA LYS A 71 -15.26 6.04 -7.53
C LYS A 71 -14.58 4.80 -8.11
N LEU A 72 -14.59 4.63 -9.43
CA LEU A 72 -13.90 3.54 -10.10
C LEU A 72 -12.39 3.61 -9.87
N ALA A 73 -11.79 4.80 -9.99
CA ALA A 73 -10.38 5.01 -9.70
C ALA A 73 -10.05 4.70 -8.24
N TYR A 74 -10.85 5.19 -7.29
CA TYR A 74 -10.71 4.88 -5.87
C TYR A 74 -10.72 3.37 -5.60
N LEU A 75 -11.72 2.65 -6.10
CA LEU A 75 -11.83 1.20 -5.91
C LEU A 75 -10.68 0.43 -6.58
N SER A 76 -10.24 0.88 -7.76
CA SER A 76 -9.13 0.25 -8.47
C SER A 76 -7.82 0.39 -7.70
N LEU A 77 -7.53 1.58 -7.19
CA LEU A 77 -6.34 1.85 -6.38
C LEU A 77 -6.36 1.06 -5.06
N LEU A 78 -7.51 1.01 -4.40
CA LEU A 78 -7.69 0.25 -3.16
C LEU A 78 -7.47 -1.25 -3.38
N ASN A 79 -8.10 -1.82 -4.41
CA ASN A 79 -7.94 -3.24 -4.75
C ASN A 79 -6.52 -3.57 -5.18
N TYR A 80 -5.85 -2.66 -5.88
CA TYR A 80 -4.45 -2.84 -6.26
C TYR A 80 -3.53 -2.82 -5.05
N ALA A 81 -3.68 -1.86 -4.14
CA ALA A 81 -2.92 -1.83 -2.89
C ALA A 81 -3.17 -3.09 -2.04
N ASP A 82 -4.42 -3.53 -1.94
CA ASP A 82 -4.79 -4.76 -1.24
C ASP A 82 -4.13 -6.00 -1.86
N LEU A 83 -4.12 -6.10 -3.19
CA LEU A 83 -3.45 -7.19 -3.91
C LEU A 83 -1.95 -7.21 -3.62
N LEU A 84 -1.29 -6.05 -3.65
CA LEU A 84 0.15 -5.96 -3.39
C LEU A 84 0.51 -6.45 -1.98
N LEU A 85 -0.27 -6.06 -0.98
CA LEU A 85 -0.04 -6.42 0.42
C LEU A 85 -0.44 -7.85 0.76
N SER A 86 -1.50 -8.37 0.13
CA SER A 86 -1.95 -9.76 0.34
C SER A 86 -1.04 -10.78 -0.33
N GLY A 87 -0.34 -10.41 -1.41
CA GLY A 87 0.68 -11.24 -2.02
C GLY A 87 2.00 -11.27 -1.24
N CYS A 88 2.36 -10.22 -0.51
CA CYS A 88 3.64 -10.21 0.19
C CYS A 88 3.62 -11.08 1.47
N THR A 89 4.23 -12.27 1.46
CA THR A 89 4.31 -13.20 2.62
C THR A 89 5.65 -13.18 3.36
N CYS A 90 6.57 -12.27 3.01
CA CYS A 90 7.93 -12.31 3.50
C CYS A 90 8.01 -11.96 4.99
N GLY A 91 8.65 -12.84 5.77
CA GLY A 91 9.25 -12.52 7.07
C GLY A 91 8.42 -11.65 7.99
N THR A 92 7.18 -12.05 8.30
CA THR A 92 6.46 -11.41 9.40
C THR A 92 6.86 -12.03 10.72
N TYR A 93 7.85 -11.42 11.38
CA TYR A 93 7.87 -11.43 12.83
C TYR A 93 6.61 -10.69 13.29
N HIS A 94 5.54 -11.43 13.57
CA HIS A 94 4.34 -10.86 14.15
C HIS A 94 4.68 -10.31 15.53
N ARG A 95 4.79 -8.99 15.63
CA ARG A 95 4.65 -8.31 16.90
C ARG A 95 3.18 -8.30 17.29
N ASP A 96 2.91 -8.29 18.59
CA ASP A 96 1.55 -8.43 19.14
C ASP A 96 0.65 -7.20 18.93
N THR A 97 1.15 -6.10 18.35
CA THR A 97 0.35 -4.87 18.21
C THR A 97 -0.58 -4.93 17.00
N LEU A 98 -1.73 -4.25 17.09
CA LEU A 98 -2.76 -4.25 16.05
C LEU A 98 -2.26 -3.64 14.73
N LEU A 99 -1.36 -2.66 14.82
CA LEU A 99 -0.81 -1.97 13.66
C LEU A 99 0.28 -2.77 12.94
N ASP A 100 0.86 -3.75 13.63
CA ASP A 100 1.84 -4.68 13.05
C ASP A 100 1.12 -5.87 12.39
N ARG A 101 -0.18 -6.04 12.68
CA ARG A 101 -1.04 -6.95 11.92
C ARG A 101 -1.31 -6.31 10.56
N LYS A 102 -1.09 -7.06 9.50
CA LYS A 102 -1.35 -6.60 8.13
C LYS A 102 -2.80 -6.12 8.03
N ALA A 103 -2.97 -4.98 7.37
CA ALA A 103 -4.30 -4.45 7.07
C ALA A 103 -5.13 -5.38 6.18
N VAL A 104 -4.44 -6.21 5.39
CA VAL A 104 -5.00 -7.14 4.43
C VAL A 104 -4.47 -8.52 4.77
N GLY A 105 -5.38 -9.49 4.84
CA GLY A 105 -4.99 -10.89 5.03
C GLY A 105 -4.12 -11.36 3.87
N ASN A 106 -3.25 -12.33 4.15
CA ASN A 106 -2.48 -12.98 3.08
C ASN A 106 -3.46 -13.72 2.16
N LEU A 107 -3.27 -13.61 0.84
CA LEU A 107 -4.03 -14.38 -0.15
C LEU A 107 -3.81 -15.89 0.00
N PHE A 108 -2.67 -16.25 0.60
CA PHE A 108 -2.25 -17.61 0.82
C PHE A 108 -1.85 -17.79 2.29
N ASP A 109 -2.67 -18.52 3.06
CA ASP A 109 -2.22 -19.24 4.27
C ASP A 109 -1.45 -20.52 3.90
N ILE A 110 -0.96 -20.58 2.66
CA ILE A 110 -0.19 -21.72 2.20
C ILE A 110 1.16 -21.57 2.87
N ASP A 111 1.58 -22.64 3.54
CA ASP A 111 2.88 -22.82 4.14
C ASP A 111 3.96 -22.74 3.04
N VAL A 112 4.24 -21.53 2.56
CA VAL A 112 5.30 -21.22 1.61
C VAL A 112 6.51 -20.99 2.50
N GLY A 113 7.33 -22.03 2.68
CA GLY A 113 8.45 -22.02 3.61
C GLY A 113 9.27 -20.73 3.59
N ASP A 114 9.87 -20.41 4.72
CA ASP A 114 10.24 -19.08 5.26
C ASP A 114 10.92 -18.02 4.35
N ASN A 115 11.27 -18.31 3.09
CA ASN A 115 12.14 -17.46 2.27
C ASN A 115 11.59 -17.05 0.89
N TYR A 116 10.30 -17.21 0.61
CA TYR A 116 9.73 -16.80 -0.69
C TYR A 116 8.82 -15.58 -0.56
N CYS A 117 9.23 -14.46 -1.17
CA CYS A 117 8.32 -13.38 -1.53
C CYS A 117 7.44 -13.84 -2.68
N CYS A 118 6.12 -13.63 -2.64
CA CYS A 118 5.26 -13.98 -3.78
C CYS A 118 5.52 -13.16 -5.04
N TRP A 119 6.36 -12.13 -4.95
CA TRP A 119 6.83 -11.33 -6.07
C TRP A 119 8.23 -11.74 -6.54
N CYS A 120 8.86 -12.78 -5.97
CA CYS A 120 10.12 -13.33 -6.47
C CYS A 120 9.94 -13.88 -7.89
N ILE A 121 10.78 -13.42 -8.82
CA ILE A 121 10.90 -13.99 -10.16
C ILE A 121 11.83 -15.20 -10.06
N GLN A 122 11.30 -16.42 -9.97
CA GLN A 122 12.10 -17.58 -10.36
C GLN A 122 11.99 -17.73 -11.87
N GLU A 123 13.01 -17.27 -12.61
CA GLU A 123 13.21 -17.79 -13.95
C GLU A 123 13.79 -19.21 -13.81
N GLU A 124 13.03 -20.21 -14.24
CA GLU A 124 13.44 -21.63 -14.21
C GLU A 124 14.50 -21.95 -15.28
N SER A 125 15.13 -20.94 -15.89
CA SER A 125 16.01 -21.11 -17.04
C SER A 125 17.32 -20.35 -16.85
N SER A 126 18.39 -21.13 -16.68
CA SER A 126 19.80 -20.79 -16.93
C SER A 126 20.42 -19.63 -16.13
N GLY A 127 20.91 -19.93 -14.92
CA GLY A 127 22.12 -19.30 -14.34
C GLY A 127 22.09 -17.81 -13.99
N ASP A 128 21.12 -17.04 -14.45
CA ASP A 128 20.98 -15.61 -14.16
C ASP A 128 20.18 -15.41 -12.86
N GLN A 129 20.67 -14.48 -12.05
CA GLN A 129 20.13 -14.18 -10.74
C GLN A 129 18.69 -13.70 -10.88
N ALA A 130 17.76 -14.51 -10.35
CA ALA A 130 16.37 -14.13 -10.10
C ALA A 130 16.30 -12.69 -9.54
N GLN A 131 15.78 -11.74 -10.32
CA GLN A 131 15.57 -10.38 -9.85
C GLN A 131 14.39 -10.38 -8.86
N ILE A 132 14.71 -10.41 -7.58
CA ILE A 132 13.72 -10.38 -6.50
C ILE A 132 13.35 -8.91 -6.26
N GLU A 133 12.06 -8.57 -6.42
CA GLU A 133 11.58 -7.27 -6.00
C GLU A 133 11.63 -7.16 -4.47
N PRO A 134 12.30 -6.13 -3.91
CA PRO A 134 12.32 -5.92 -2.47
C PRO A 134 10.91 -5.68 -1.92
N GLU A 135 10.58 -6.29 -0.77
CA GLU A 135 9.29 -6.08 -0.11
C GLU A 135 9.01 -4.60 0.19
N ALA A 136 10.05 -3.83 0.51
CA ALA A 136 9.94 -2.39 0.75
C ALA A 136 9.39 -1.65 -0.47
N ASP A 137 9.74 -2.06 -1.69
CA ASP A 137 9.25 -1.44 -2.92
C ASP A 137 7.77 -1.77 -3.15
N THR A 138 7.39 -3.04 -3.05
CA THR A 138 5.98 -3.44 -3.14
C THR A 138 5.12 -2.72 -2.08
N THR A 139 5.62 -2.62 -0.84
CA THR A 139 4.94 -1.91 0.25
C THR A 139 4.85 -0.41 -0.05
N ARG A 140 5.87 0.19 -0.65
CA ARG A 140 5.87 1.59 -1.08
C ARG A 140 4.84 1.85 -2.18
N LEU A 141 4.70 0.95 -3.16
CA LEU A 141 3.65 1.02 -4.19
C LEU A 141 2.25 0.98 -3.56
N ALA A 142 2.02 0.05 -2.63
CA ALA A 142 0.74 -0.05 -1.93
C ALA A 142 0.43 1.21 -1.11
N LEU A 143 1.43 1.73 -0.39
CA LEU A 143 1.28 2.96 0.39
C LEU A 143 0.88 4.15 -0.49
N VAL A 144 1.56 4.33 -1.62
CA VAL A 144 1.27 5.41 -2.56
C VAL A 144 -0.12 5.24 -3.19
N ALA A 145 -0.52 4.02 -3.54
CA ALA A 145 -1.86 3.75 -4.02
C ALA A 145 -2.95 4.09 -2.97
N TYR A 146 -2.71 3.83 -1.69
CA TYR A 146 -3.62 4.29 -0.62
C TYR A 146 -3.65 5.80 -0.46
N ILE A 147 -2.53 6.49 -0.60
CA ILE A 147 -2.48 7.96 -0.57
C ILE A 147 -3.34 8.53 -1.71
N ASP A 148 -3.16 8.03 -2.92
CA ASP A 148 -3.97 8.43 -4.09
C ASP A 148 -5.45 8.12 -3.84
N ALA A 149 -5.78 6.92 -3.32
CA ALA A 149 -7.16 6.57 -2.97
C ALA A 149 -7.76 7.51 -1.89
N ALA A 150 -7.03 7.84 -0.83
CA ALA A 150 -7.48 8.74 0.21
C ALA A 150 -7.68 10.18 -0.30
N ASN A 151 -6.91 10.63 -1.30
CA ASN A 151 -7.13 11.90 -1.99
C ASN A 151 -8.43 11.89 -2.84
N LEU A 152 -8.87 10.71 -3.28
CA LEU A 152 -10.14 10.54 -4.00
C LEU A 152 -11.34 10.44 -3.04
N ASP A 153 -11.21 9.71 -1.95
CA ASP A 153 -12.25 9.64 -0.92
C ASP A 153 -11.64 9.55 0.47
N GLY A 154 -11.40 10.73 1.05
CA GLY A 154 -10.91 10.84 2.42
C GLY A 154 -11.95 10.52 3.48
N SER A 155 -13.21 10.21 3.12
CA SER A 155 -14.26 9.93 4.10
C SER A 155 -14.27 8.49 4.59
N ASP A 156 -13.53 7.59 3.94
CA ASP A 156 -13.44 6.18 4.33
C ASP A 156 -12.39 5.98 5.46
N PRO A 157 -12.81 5.67 6.70
CA PRO A 157 -11.86 5.41 7.77
C PRO A 157 -11.01 4.15 7.54
N THR A 158 -11.46 3.23 6.68
CA THR A 158 -10.74 2.00 6.37
C THR A 158 -9.47 2.29 5.57
N VAL A 159 -9.55 3.11 4.51
CA VAL A 159 -8.35 3.47 3.73
C VAL A 159 -7.29 4.14 4.58
N TRP A 160 -7.69 5.01 5.51
CA TRP A 160 -6.77 5.65 6.45
C TRP A 160 -6.10 4.64 7.40
N PHE A 161 -6.87 3.69 7.94
CA PHE A 161 -6.32 2.64 8.79
C PHE A 161 -5.34 1.73 8.03
N LYS A 162 -5.68 1.35 6.79
CA LYS A 162 -4.79 0.58 5.90
C LYS A 162 -3.53 1.35 5.55
N MET A 163 -3.62 2.65 5.34
CA MET A 163 -2.46 3.50 5.13
C MET A 163 -1.55 3.55 6.37
N ALA A 164 -2.12 3.70 7.58
CA ALA A 164 -1.33 3.75 8.81
C ALA A 164 -0.51 2.46 9.04
N THR A 165 -1.17 1.30 8.92
CA THR A 165 -0.53 -0.02 9.01
C THR A 165 0.55 -0.21 7.95
N THR A 166 0.28 0.20 6.71
CA THR A 166 1.25 0.10 5.60
C THR A 166 2.44 1.04 5.80
N ALA A 167 2.21 2.26 6.28
CA ALA A 167 3.25 3.23 6.60
C ALA A 167 4.19 2.69 7.69
N ARG A 168 3.62 2.10 8.76
CA ARG A 168 4.41 1.44 9.81
C ARG A 168 5.24 0.29 9.24
N ARG A 169 4.62 -0.61 8.47
CA ARG A 169 5.33 -1.76 7.86
C ARG A 169 6.50 -1.29 7.00
N LEU A 170 6.29 -0.27 6.18
CA LEU A 170 7.35 0.30 5.35
C LEU A 170 8.49 0.89 6.21
N ASP A 171 8.15 1.57 7.32
CA ASP A 171 9.14 2.05 8.27
C ASP A 171 9.97 0.92 8.87
N GLU A 172 9.35 -0.20 9.25
CA GLU A 172 10.06 -1.36 9.80
C GLU A 172 11.04 -1.99 8.79
N LEU A 173 10.59 -2.14 7.54
CA LEU A 173 11.40 -2.67 6.45
C LEU A 173 12.63 -1.80 6.20
N LEU A 174 12.46 -0.47 6.19
CA LEU A 174 13.55 0.47 5.92
C LEU A 174 14.42 0.77 7.15
N CYS A 175 13.88 0.67 8.37
CA CYS A 175 14.64 0.86 9.61
C CYS A 175 15.72 -0.21 9.78
N SER A 176 15.43 -1.44 9.32
CA SER A 176 16.40 -2.54 9.29
C SER A 176 17.64 -2.20 8.45
N GLU A 177 17.48 -1.34 7.45
CA GLU A 177 18.55 -0.91 6.54
C GLU A 177 19.22 0.41 6.98
N SER A 178 18.49 1.30 7.66
CA SER A 178 18.87 2.71 7.84
C SER A 178 19.24 3.12 9.27
N GLY A 179 19.51 2.18 10.17
CA GLY A 179 19.91 2.50 11.55
C GLY A 179 18.79 3.07 12.43
N GLY A 180 17.54 2.67 12.19
CA GLY A 180 16.41 2.95 13.10
C GLY A 180 15.65 4.27 12.92
N ILE A 181 15.91 5.06 11.87
CA ILE A 181 15.15 6.29 11.59
C ILE A 181 13.76 5.94 11.03
N ARG A 182 12.71 6.28 11.80
CA ARG A 182 11.29 6.14 11.37
C ARG A 182 10.86 7.32 10.50
N ARG A 183 10.84 7.13 9.18
CA ARG A 183 10.53 8.17 8.18
C ARG A 183 9.04 8.36 7.98
N TYR A 184 8.24 7.31 8.17
CA TYR A 184 6.80 7.28 7.90
C TYR A 184 5.93 7.43 9.16
N GLN A 185 6.51 7.51 10.35
CA GLN A 185 5.80 7.74 11.63
C GLN A 185 4.82 8.93 11.59
N ARG A 186 5.19 10.04 10.94
CA ARG A 186 4.30 11.21 10.79
C ARG A 186 3.07 10.90 9.93
N LEU A 187 3.27 10.15 8.84
CA LEU A 187 2.19 9.72 7.96
C LEU A 187 1.27 8.74 8.67
N GLU A 188 1.85 7.78 9.40
CA GLU A 188 1.11 6.85 10.24
C GLU A 188 0.21 7.58 11.25
N LYS A 189 0.79 8.54 11.99
CA LYS A 189 0.04 9.37 12.95
C LYS A 189 -1.13 10.09 12.26
N HIS A 190 -0.83 10.80 11.17
CA HIS A 190 -1.83 11.57 10.43
C HIS A 190 -2.96 10.69 9.91
N ALA A 191 -2.63 9.49 9.43
CA ALA A 191 -3.60 8.54 8.94
C ALA A 191 -4.53 8.06 10.06
N LEU A 192 -4.02 7.77 11.26
CA LEU A 192 -4.86 7.39 12.39
C LEU A 192 -5.77 8.53 12.90
N GLU A 193 -5.25 9.76 12.96
CA GLU A 193 -6.04 10.95 13.31
C GLU A 193 -7.18 11.16 12.32
N SER A 194 -6.87 11.01 11.02
CA SER A 194 -7.86 11.12 9.94
C SER A 194 -8.90 10.02 10.01
N ALA A 195 -8.49 8.76 10.26
CA ALA A 195 -9.40 7.64 10.44
C ALA A 195 -10.39 7.90 11.60
N GLN A 196 -9.90 8.43 12.73
CA GLN A 196 -10.72 8.77 13.89
C GLN A 196 -11.68 9.93 13.58
N ALA A 197 -11.20 10.99 12.92
CA ALA A 197 -12.00 12.15 12.55
C ALA A 197 -13.13 11.79 11.58
N CYS A 198 -12.85 11.00 10.54
CA CYS A 198 -13.84 10.55 9.57
C CYS A 198 -14.93 9.70 10.22
N TRP A 199 -14.53 8.83 11.15
CA TRP A 199 -15.48 8.01 11.88
C TRP A 199 -16.40 8.84 12.79
N LEU A 200 -15.86 9.81 13.54
CA LEU A 200 -16.64 10.74 14.38
C LEU A 200 -17.64 11.56 13.55
N ALA A 201 -17.22 12.05 12.38
CA ALA A 201 -18.06 12.86 11.49
C ALA A 201 -19.30 12.10 10.98
N ARG A 202 -19.22 10.77 10.82
CA ARG A 202 -20.29 9.95 10.26
C ARG A 202 -21.33 9.48 11.29
N ARG A 203 -21.19 9.87 12.57
CA ARG A 203 -22.06 9.43 13.68
C ARG A 203 -22.23 7.90 13.76
N GLN A 204 -21.25 7.15 13.27
CA GLN A 204 -21.21 5.70 13.40
C GLN A 204 -20.79 5.31 14.82
N PRO A 205 -21.01 4.06 15.29
CA PRO A 205 -20.51 3.57 16.58
C PRO A 205 -18.99 3.30 16.54
N PRO A 206 -18.26 3.44 17.69
CA PRO A 206 -16.80 3.39 17.74
C PRO A 206 -16.22 2.21 17.00
N ASN A 207 -15.45 2.46 15.95
CA ASN A 207 -14.61 1.42 15.41
C ASN A 207 -13.50 1.14 16.43
N HIS A 208 -13.73 0.11 17.24
CA HIS A 208 -12.83 -0.31 18.32
C HIS A 208 -11.42 -0.62 17.81
N LEU A 209 -11.25 -1.02 16.54
CA LEU A 209 -9.94 -1.27 15.95
C LEU A 209 -9.15 0.02 15.79
N ILE A 210 -9.74 1.07 15.21
CA ILE A 210 -9.07 2.36 15.02
C ILE A 210 -8.76 3.00 16.38
N ALA A 211 -9.72 2.97 17.31
CA ALA A 211 -9.52 3.51 18.65
C ALA A 211 -8.42 2.76 19.43
N ARG A 212 -8.34 1.43 19.28
CA ARG A 212 -7.27 0.61 19.86
C ARG A 212 -5.92 0.91 19.21
N ALA A 213 -5.86 0.94 17.89
CA ALA A 213 -4.64 1.25 17.15
C ALA A 213 -4.08 2.64 17.51
N TRP A 214 -4.96 3.63 17.65
CA TRP A 214 -4.56 4.97 18.10
C TRP A 214 -3.97 4.97 19.52
N LYS A 215 -4.61 4.28 20.47
CA LYS A 215 -4.09 4.12 21.82
C LYS A 215 -2.73 3.42 21.84
N GLU A 216 -2.59 2.34 21.08
CA GLU A 216 -1.32 1.61 20.94
C GLU A 216 -0.23 2.52 20.36
N TRP A 217 -0.57 3.31 19.33
CA TRP A 217 0.35 4.31 18.77
C TRP A 217 0.79 5.33 19.80
N GLN A 218 -0.14 5.87 20.60
CA GLN A 218 0.18 6.82 21.66
C GLN A 218 1.04 6.22 22.76
N GLN A 219 0.84 4.95 23.13
CA GLN A 219 1.66 4.28 24.12
C GLN A 219 3.10 4.08 23.63
N LEU A 220 3.27 3.68 22.37
CA LEU A 220 4.59 3.41 21.79
C LEU A 220 5.38 4.70 21.50
N ASN A 221 4.70 5.78 21.14
CA ASN A 221 5.36 7.03 20.71
C ASN A 221 5.22 8.18 21.72
N GLY A 222 4.37 8.04 22.74
CA GLY A 222 4.13 9.03 23.80
C GLY A 222 4.80 8.70 25.14
N ALA A 223 5.46 7.55 25.26
CA ALA A 223 6.34 7.25 26.40
C ALA A 223 7.64 8.09 26.39
N GLU A 224 7.91 8.81 25.29
CA GLU A 224 8.92 9.85 25.26
C GLU A 224 8.27 11.17 25.71
N VAL A 225 8.83 11.76 26.77
CA VAL A 225 8.48 13.04 27.43
C VAL A 225 7.64 12.94 28.71
N PRO A 226 8.26 12.53 29.84
CA PRO A 226 8.05 13.23 31.09
C PRO A 226 8.80 14.56 31.00
N THR A 227 8.15 15.63 30.54
CA THR A 227 8.65 17.00 30.77
C THR A 227 8.57 17.26 32.27
N THR A 228 9.58 16.87 33.01
CA THR A 228 9.88 17.48 34.31
C THR A 228 10.40 18.89 34.06
N ARG A 229 9.50 19.82 33.74
CA ARG A 229 9.71 21.22 34.10
C ARG A 229 9.27 21.35 35.55
N LYS A 230 10.18 21.02 36.46
CA LYS A 230 10.14 21.58 37.81
C LYS A 230 10.55 23.04 37.68
N THR A 231 9.57 23.92 37.89
CA THR A 231 9.77 25.34 38.23
C THR A 231 10.51 25.47 39.54
#